data_AF-A0A4Y3PCF3-F1
#
_entry.id   AF-A0A4Y3PCF3-F1
#
_cell.length_a   1.000
_cell.length_b   1.000
_cell.length_c   1.000
_cell.angle_alpha   90.00
_cell.angle_beta   90.00
_cell.angle_gamma   90.00
#
_symmetry.space_group_name_H-M   'P 1'
#
loop_
_entity.id
_entity.type
_entity.pdbx_description
1 polymer ?
#
loop_
_entity_poly.entity_id
_entity_poly.type
_entity_poly.pdbx_seq_one_letter_code
_entity_poly.pdbx_strand_id
1 'polypeptide(L)'
;MFVLVNGLIAGLGLAAFLALGDGLFDTSTFPVLIDVSYVPGMENLPSIAELLLHLLISVIIAFFLMYFYPREDRGKRTRYLLYWMLGFAVAFLPFSLLSKVPITWTAFCIWICGHLLYTVMLSVQVARNR
;
A
#
# COMPACT_ATOMS: atom_id res chain seq x y z
N MET A 1 -2.24 -18.11 8.74
CA MET A 1 -3.02 -17.12 9.53
C MET A 1 -2.22 -15.86 9.85
N PHE A 2 -0.97 -15.98 10.31
CA PHE A 2 -0.12 -14.83 10.67
C PHE A 2 -0.01 -13.75 9.59
N VAL A 3 0.40 -14.13 8.38
CA VAL A 3 0.54 -13.20 7.23
C VAL A 3 -0.79 -12.57 6.83
N LEU A 4 -1.88 -13.34 6.86
CA LEU A 4 -3.21 -12.86 6.49
C LEU A 4 -3.67 -11.75 7.43
N VAL A 5 -3.63 -11.97 8.75
CA VAL A 5 -4.06 -10.96 9.73
C VAL A 5 -3.20 -9.71 9.65
N ASN A 6 -1.88 -9.88 9.54
CA ASN A 6 -0.94 -8.77 9.42
C ASN A 6 -1.13 -7.94 8.15
N GLY A 7 -1.31 -8.62 7.01
CA GLY A 7 -1.60 -7.97 5.73
C GLY A 7 -2.90 -7.19 5.78
N LEU A 8 -3.96 -7.75 6.38
CA LEU A 8 -5.23 -7.05 6.55
C LEU A 8 -5.11 -5.83 7.48
N ILE A 9 -4.45 -5.96 8.64
CA ILE A 9 -4.27 -4.84 9.58
C ILE A 9 -3.45 -3.72 8.93
N ALA A 10 -2.33 -4.06 8.28
CA ALA A 10 -1.49 -3.07 7.63
C ALA A 10 -2.22 -2.44 6.42
N GLY A 11 -2.92 -3.24 5.62
CA GLY A 11 -3.70 -2.76 4.48
C GLY A 11 -4.85 -1.83 4.89
N LEU A 12 -5.59 -2.17 5.94
CA LEU A 12 -6.63 -1.30 6.51
C LEU A 12 -6.03 -0.01 7.10
N GLY A 13 -4.88 -0.12 7.76
CA GLY A 13 -4.15 1.05 8.29
C GLY A 13 -3.71 2.00 7.18
N LEU A 14 -3.18 1.47 6.07
CA LEU A 14 -2.84 2.24 4.88
C LEU A 14 -4.07 2.90 4.25
N ALA A 15 -5.14 2.13 4.03
CA ALA A 15 -6.39 2.62 3.47
C ALA A 15 -6.97 3.78 4.29
N ALA A 16 -7.04 3.61 5.62
CA ALA A 16 -7.49 4.65 6.53
C ALA A 16 -6.59 5.89 6.49
N PHE A 17 -5.27 5.71 6.44
CA PHE A 17 -4.32 6.83 6.35
C PHE A 17 -4.52 7.65 5.07
N LEU A 18 -4.65 7.00 3.91
CA LEU A 18 -4.87 7.70 2.64
C LEU A 18 -6.24 8.39 2.62
N ALA A 19 -7.30 7.73 3.10
CA ALA A 19 -8.63 8.34 3.17
C ALA A 19 -8.66 9.58 4.08
N LEU A 20 -7.92 9.55 5.20
CA LEU A 20 -7.74 10.72 6.06
C LEU A 20 -6.92 11.81 5.36
N GLY A 21 -5.86 11.45 4.63
CA GLY A 21 -5.07 12.39 3.84
C GLY A 21 -5.91 13.10 2.77
N ASP A 22 -6.77 12.35 2.08
CA ASP A 22 -7.70 12.90 1.10
C ASP A 22 -8.66 13.92 1.73
N GLY A 23 -9.26 13.59 2.88
CA GLY A 23 -10.18 14.49 3.58
C GLY A 23 -9.51 15.74 4.17
N LEU A 24 -8.22 15.68 4.53
CA LEU A 24 -7.48 16.79 5.13
C LEU A 24 -6.83 17.72 4.12
N PHE A 25 -6.38 17.18 2.98
CA PHE A 25 -5.57 17.90 2.00
C PHE A 25 -6.28 18.08 0.64
N ASP A 26 -7.56 17.69 0.55
CA ASP A 26 -8.37 17.75 -0.67
C ASP A 26 -7.67 17.04 -1.86
N THR A 27 -7.16 15.84 -1.57
CA THR A 27 -6.49 14.97 -2.56
C THR A 27 -7.34 13.73 -2.85
N SER A 28 -6.91 12.91 -3.81
CA SER A 28 -7.62 11.69 -4.21
C SER A 28 -6.68 10.48 -4.27
N THR A 29 -5.82 10.34 -3.26
CA THR A 29 -4.84 9.25 -3.13
C THR A 29 -5.46 7.91 -2.79
N PHE A 30 -6.53 7.88 -2.00
CA PHE A 30 -7.24 6.65 -1.66
C PHE A 30 -7.91 6.02 -2.90
N PRO A 31 -8.63 6.78 -3.75
CA PRO A 31 -9.10 6.28 -5.04
C PRO A 31 -7.98 5.70 -5.92
N VAL A 32 -6.81 6.35 -6.00
CA VAL A 32 -5.66 5.81 -6.75
C VAL A 32 -5.22 4.44 -6.24
N LEU A 33 -5.34 4.20 -4.93
CA LEU A 33 -5.00 2.91 -4.35
C LEU A 33 -6.00 1.83 -4.79
N ILE A 34 -7.29 2.07 -4.57
CA ILE A 34 -8.30 1.00 -4.68
C ILE A 34 -8.92 0.85 -6.06
N ASP A 35 -8.79 1.85 -6.94
CA ASP A 35 -9.42 1.83 -8.26
C ASP A 35 -8.94 0.64 -9.09
N VAL A 36 -9.91 -0.12 -9.59
CA VAL A 36 -9.73 -1.28 -10.47
C VAL A 36 -10.54 -1.12 -11.75
N SER A 37 -11.10 0.06 -12.02
CA SER A 37 -11.95 0.31 -13.19
C SER A 37 -11.22 0.10 -14.52
N TYR A 38 -9.89 0.21 -14.52
CA TYR A 38 -9.04 -0.08 -15.67
C TYR A 38 -8.82 -1.57 -15.92
N VAL A 39 -9.27 -2.47 -15.03
CA VAL A 39 -9.20 -3.92 -15.22
C VAL A 39 -10.46 -4.40 -15.95
N PRO A 40 -10.34 -5.04 -17.13
CA PRO A 40 -11.49 -5.53 -17.88
C PRO A 40 -12.39 -6.43 -17.03
N GLY A 41 -13.68 -6.11 -16.96
CA GLY A 41 -14.67 -6.85 -16.16
C GLY A 41 -14.84 -6.37 -14.71
N MET A 42 -14.14 -5.30 -14.28
CA MET A 42 -14.24 -4.73 -12.92
C MET A 42 -14.66 -3.25 -12.89
N GLU A 43 -15.09 -2.70 -14.02
CA GLU A 43 -15.36 -1.27 -14.26
C GLU A 43 -16.42 -0.63 -13.35
N ASN A 44 -17.35 -1.41 -12.79
CA ASN A 44 -18.50 -0.91 -12.04
C ASN A 44 -18.63 -1.56 -10.66
N LEU A 45 -17.51 -1.98 -10.07
CA LEU A 45 -17.52 -2.54 -8.73
C LEU A 45 -17.89 -1.47 -7.69
N PRO A 46 -18.66 -1.83 -6.65
CA PRO A 46 -18.88 -0.91 -5.54
C PRO A 46 -17.55 -0.73 -4.79
N SER A 47 -17.31 0.46 -4.25
CA SER A 47 -16.05 0.83 -3.56
C SER A 47 -15.64 -0.15 -2.45
N ILE A 48 -16.61 -0.78 -1.77
CA ILE A 48 -16.32 -1.81 -0.77
C ILE A 48 -15.69 -3.07 -1.39
N ALA A 49 -16.12 -3.47 -2.59
CA ALA A 49 -15.55 -4.61 -3.29
C ALA A 49 -14.14 -4.29 -3.82
N GLU A 50 -13.93 -3.07 -4.31
CA GLU A 50 -12.60 -2.58 -4.72
C GLU A 50 -11.61 -2.60 -3.55
N LEU A 51 -12.03 -2.08 -2.38
CA LEU A 51 -11.23 -2.13 -1.16
C LEU A 51 -10.91 -3.58 -0.76
N LEU A 52 -11.87 -4.50 -0.79
CA LEU A 52 -11.64 -5.90 -0.45
C LEU A 52 -10.65 -6.58 -1.41
N LEU A 53 -10.75 -6.30 -2.71
CA LEU A 53 -9.77 -6.76 -3.70
C LEU A 53 -8.39 -6.20 -3.40
N HIS A 54 -8.30 -4.92 -3.05
CA HIS A 54 -7.03 -4.30 -2.71
C HIS A 54 -6.43 -4.85 -1.39
N LEU A 55 -7.28 -5.18 -0.41
CA LEU A 55 -6.83 -5.86 0.82
C LEU A 55 -6.29 -7.27 0.52
N LEU A 56 -6.85 -7.99 -0.45
CA LEU A 56 -6.28 -9.25 -0.92
C LEU A 56 -4.89 -9.03 -1.52
N ILE A 57 -4.71 -8.01 -2.37
CA ILE A 57 -3.40 -7.63 -2.91
C ILE A 57 -2.44 -7.28 -1.75
N SER A 58 -2.90 -6.56 -0.74
CA SER A 58 -2.11 -6.22 0.45
C SER A 58 -1.63 -7.47 1.20
N VAL A 59 -2.45 -8.51 1.31
CA VAL A 59 -2.04 -9.80 1.90
C VAL A 59 -0.95 -10.48 1.06
N ILE A 60 -1.06 -10.43 -0.27
CA ILE A 60 -0.04 -10.99 -1.18
C ILE A 60 1.28 -10.23 -1.03
N ILE A 61 1.23 -8.89 -1.03
CA ILE A 61 2.42 -8.04 -0.83
C ILE A 61 3.04 -8.29 0.55
N ALA A 62 2.22 -8.38 1.60
CA ALA A 62 2.69 -8.72 2.93
C ALA A 62 3.38 -10.09 2.95
N PHE A 63 2.82 -11.11 2.29
CA PHE A 63 3.46 -12.42 2.17
C PHE A 63 4.87 -12.31 1.58
N PHE A 64 5.01 -11.68 0.41
CA PHE A 64 6.31 -11.53 -0.24
C PHE A 64 7.29 -10.71 0.60
N LEU A 65 6.82 -9.59 1.17
CA LEU A 65 7.65 -8.72 2.00
C LEU A 65 8.19 -9.49 3.21
N MET A 66 7.33 -10.22 3.93
CA MET A 66 7.69 -10.97 5.13
C MET A 66 8.52 -12.23 4.83
N TYR A 67 8.21 -12.94 3.75
CA TYR A 67 8.89 -14.18 3.38
C TYR A 67 10.35 -13.93 3.00
N PHE A 68 10.62 -12.88 2.21
CA PHE A 68 11.97 -12.50 1.78
C PHE A 68 12.66 -11.51 2.73
N TYR A 69 12.10 -11.27 3.91
CA TYR A 69 12.63 -10.27 4.85
C TYR A 69 14.02 -10.64 5.39
N PRO A 70 15.07 -9.82 5.19
CA PRO A 70 16.41 -10.11 5.70
C PRO A 70 16.46 -10.07 7.23
N ARG A 71 16.88 -11.18 7.86
CA ARG A 71 16.79 -11.35 9.32
C ARG A 71 18.03 -10.94 10.12
N GLU A 72 19.21 -11.05 9.52
CA GLU A 72 20.49 -10.98 10.25
C GLU A 72 21.20 -9.62 10.09
N ASP A 73 21.09 -8.99 8.92
CA ASP A 73 21.86 -7.80 8.56
C ASP A 73 20.98 -6.55 8.50
N ARG A 74 21.24 -5.59 9.40
CA ARG A 74 20.49 -4.32 9.46
C ARG A 74 20.63 -3.51 8.17
N GLY A 75 21.81 -3.51 7.54
CA GLY A 75 22.06 -2.80 6.28
C GLY A 75 21.29 -3.43 5.12
N LYS A 76 21.30 -4.76 4.99
CA LYS A 76 20.50 -5.47 3.97
C LYS A 76 19.01 -5.24 4.17
N ARG A 77 18.54 -5.23 5.42
CA ARG A 77 17.14 -4.96 5.77
C ARG A 77 16.70 -3.55 5.38
N THR A 78 17.50 -2.53 5.67
CA THR A 78 17.19 -1.15 5.26
C THR A 78 17.16 -1.03 3.74
N ARG A 79 18.14 -1.59 3.02
CA ARG A 79 18.11 -1.60 1.54
C ARG A 79 16.89 -2.32 0.98
N TYR A 80 16.53 -3.45 1.56
CA TYR A 80 15.35 -4.21 1.17
C TYR A 80 14.05 -3.40 1.32
N LEU A 81 13.86 -2.72 2.46
CA LEU A 81 12.71 -1.85 2.67
C LEU A 81 12.73 -0.63 1.74
N LEU A 82 13.90 -0.05 1.45
CA LEU A 82 14.03 1.04 0.49
C LEU A 82 13.67 0.61 -0.94
N TYR A 83 13.99 -0.61 -1.35
CA TYR A 83 13.56 -1.13 -2.65
C TYR A 83 12.04 -1.29 -2.74
N TRP A 84 11.40 -1.76 -1.68
CA TRP A 84 9.93 -1.78 -1.60
C TRP A 84 9.34 -0.37 -1.67
N MET A 85 9.89 0.58 -0.91
CA MET A 85 9.47 1.98 -0.95
C MET A 85 9.65 2.61 -2.34
N LEU A 86 10.75 2.30 -3.04
CA LEU A 86 10.96 2.73 -4.42
C LEU A 86 9.91 2.13 -5.35
N GLY A 87 9.58 0.84 -5.19
CA GLY A 87 8.52 0.18 -5.93
C GLY A 87 7.17 0.87 -5.74
N PHE A 88 6.80 1.16 -4.49
CA PHE A 88 5.56 1.90 -4.18
C PHE A 88 5.58 3.32 -4.74
N ALA A 89 6.72 4.02 -4.66
CA ALA A 89 6.88 5.36 -5.23
C ALA A 89 6.66 5.38 -6.74
N VAL A 90 7.27 4.42 -7.44
CA VAL A 90 7.15 4.28 -8.90
C VAL A 90 5.72 3.89 -9.28
N ALA A 91 5.05 3.06 -8.48
CA ALA A 91 3.69 2.60 -8.72
C ALA A 91 2.64 3.72 -8.70
N PHE A 92 2.91 4.83 -7.99
CA PHE A 92 2.01 5.97 -7.94
C PHE A 92 1.68 6.53 -9.34
N LEU A 93 2.68 6.65 -10.21
CA LEU A 93 2.52 7.25 -11.52
C LEU A 93 1.60 6.45 -12.46
N PRO A 94 1.83 5.16 -12.74
CA PRO A 94 0.95 4.39 -13.60
C PRO A 94 -0.47 4.26 -13.00
N PHE A 95 -0.61 4.09 -11.69
CA PHE A 95 -1.94 4.00 -11.08
C PHE A 95 -2.70 5.32 -11.15
N SER A 96 -2.04 6.46 -10.89
CA SER A 96 -2.71 7.76 -11.02
C SER A 96 -3.18 8.02 -12.45
N LEU A 97 -2.38 7.63 -13.46
CA LEU A 97 -2.73 7.76 -14.87
C LEU A 97 -3.91 6.86 -15.26
N LEU A 98 -3.88 5.59 -14.83
CA LEU A 98 -4.95 4.63 -15.10
C LEU A 98 -6.27 5.05 -14.44
N SER A 99 -6.19 5.54 -13.20
CA SER A 99 -7.33 6.05 -12.43
C SER A 99 -7.78 7.45 -12.83
N LYS A 100 -7.06 8.11 -13.75
CA LYS A 100 -7.35 9.47 -14.24
C LYS A 100 -7.46 10.50 -13.10
N VAL A 101 -6.70 10.28 -12.03
CA VAL A 101 -6.67 11.17 -10.86
C VAL A 101 -5.56 12.22 -11.05
N PRO A 102 -5.79 13.50 -10.68
CA PRO A 102 -4.77 14.53 -10.77
C PRO A 102 -3.50 14.19 -10.00
N ILE A 103 -2.37 14.20 -10.70
CA ILE A 103 -1.05 13.98 -10.11
C ILE A 103 -0.58 15.28 -9.47
N THR A 104 -0.54 15.32 -8.14
CA THR A 104 -0.04 16.46 -7.38
C THR A 104 1.09 16.04 -6.44
N TRP A 105 1.96 16.99 -6.09
CA TRP A 105 3.02 16.74 -5.10
C TRP A 105 2.46 16.35 -3.74
N THR A 106 1.33 16.95 -3.33
CA THR A 106 0.65 16.62 -2.07
C THR A 106 0.16 15.17 -2.08
N ALA A 107 -0.50 14.74 -3.16
CA ALA A 107 -0.98 13.37 -3.32
C ALA A 107 0.20 12.36 -3.31
N PHE A 108 1.29 12.68 -4.01
CA PHE A 108 2.49 11.85 -3.98
C PHE A 108 3.10 11.74 -2.59
N CYS A 109 3.23 12.85 -1.84
CA CYS A 109 3.74 12.84 -0.48
C CYS A 109 2.87 11.99 0.46
N ILE A 110 1.55 12.13 0.38
CA ILE A 110 0.60 11.33 1.17
C ILE A 110 0.74 9.85 0.82
N TRP A 111 0.83 9.52 -0.48
CA TRP A 111 1.05 8.16 -0.96
C TRP A 111 2.32 7.52 -0.38
N ILE A 112 3.45 8.23 -0.45
CA ILE A 112 4.73 7.76 0.11
C ILE A 112 4.65 7.60 1.63
N CYS A 113 4.08 8.57 2.34
CA CYS A 113 3.92 8.49 3.79
C CYS A 113 3.02 7.31 4.21
N GLY A 114 1.94 7.06 3.47
CA GLY A 114 1.08 5.91 3.70
C GLY A 114 1.82 4.59 3.52
N HIS A 115 2.58 4.45 2.43
CA HIS A 115 3.35 3.23 2.17
C HIS A 115 4.53 3.06 3.13
N LEU A 116 5.10 4.16 3.63
CA LEU A 116 6.08 4.12 4.71
C LEU A 116 5.42 3.57 6.00
N LEU A 117 4.23 4.05 6.35
CA LEU A 117 3.46 3.52 7.48
C LEU A 117 3.20 2.02 7.31
N TYR A 118 2.71 1.60 6.13
CA TYR A 118 2.46 0.20 5.80
C TYR A 118 3.71 -0.69 5.97
N THR A 119 4.83 -0.29 5.37
CA THR A 119 6.09 -1.05 5.45
C THR A 119 6.63 -1.12 6.86
N VAL A 120 6.54 -0.03 7.63
CA VAL A 120 6.93 0.00 9.05
C VAL A 120 6.05 -0.96 9.85
N MET A 121 4.73 -0.92 9.68
CA MET A 121 3.79 -1.83 10.37
C MET A 121 4.17 -3.30 10.13
N LEU A 122 4.37 -3.69 8.87
CA LEU A 122 4.78 -5.06 8.53
C LEU A 122 6.16 -5.40 9.11
N SER A 123 7.13 -4.49 9.04
CA SER A 123 8.48 -4.72 9.57
C SER A 123 8.49 -4.95 11.09
N VAL A 124 7.67 -4.20 11.83
CA VAL A 124 7.48 -4.35 13.29
C VAL A 124 6.79 -5.67 13.60
N GLN A 125 5.76 -6.03 12.84
CA GLN A 125 5.06 -7.31 13.01
C GLN A 125 5.99 -8.49 12.76
N VAL A 126 6.82 -8.46 11.71
CA VAL A 126 7.84 -9.48 11.44
C VAL A 126 8.87 -9.56 12.57
N ALA A 127 9.31 -8.41 13.10
CA ALA A 127 10.26 -8.38 14.19
C ALA A 127 9.70 -8.94 15.52
N ARG A 128 8.39 -8.76 15.77
CA ARG A 128 7.70 -9.20 16.99
C ARG A 128 7.32 -10.68 17.00
N ASN A 129 7.18 -11.31 15.84
CA ASN A 129 6.81 -12.73 15.72
C ASN A 129 8.04 -13.60 15.42
N ARG A 130 9.18 -13.14 15.93
CA ARG A 130 10.31 -13.99 16.30
C ARG A 130 9.94 -14.75 17.57
#